data_AF-A0A392UEF3-F1
#
_entry.id   AF-A0A392UEF3-F1
#
_cell.length_a   1.000
_cell.length_b   1.000
_cell.length_c   1.000
_cell.angle_alpha   90.00
_cell.angle_beta   90.00
_cell.angle_gamma   90.00
#
_symmetry.space_group_name_H-M   'P 1'
#
loop_
_entity.id
_entity.type
_entity.pdbx_description
1 polymer ?
#
loop_
_entity_poly.entity_id
_entity_poly.type
_entity_poly.pdbx_seq_one_letter_code
_entity_poly.pdbx_strand_id
1 'polypeptide(L)' 'NPPKFRGDGGPAAADLWLQAIKKILGVIHCPEEEMVTLATYQLLGDAEYWWGNASLLMEAAYEE' A
#
# COMPACT_ATOMS: atom_id res chain seq x y z
N ASN A 1 -7.92 13.30 4.94
CA ASN A 1 -8.33 12.03 4.29
C ASN A 1 -7.15 11.42 3.56
N PRO A 2 -6.77 10.17 3.84
CA PRO A 2 -5.72 9.49 3.11
C PRO A 2 -6.07 9.37 1.60
N PRO A 3 -5.09 9.53 0.70
CA PRO A 3 -5.32 9.39 -0.73
C PRO A 3 -5.50 7.92 -1.12
N LYS A 4 -6.40 7.66 -2.06
CA LYS A 4 -6.62 6.31 -2.61
C LYS A 4 -5.88 6.13 -3.92
N PHE A 5 -5.49 4.90 -4.22
CA PHE A 5 -4.81 4.56 -5.46
C PHE A 5 -5.47 3.38 -6.15
N ARG A 6 -5.81 3.56 -7.44
CA ARG A 6 -6.51 2.53 -8.22
C ARG A 6 -5.58 1.73 -9.14
N GLY A 7 -4.32 2.13 -9.26
CA GLY A 7 -3.39 1.58 -10.25
C GLY A 7 -3.27 2.43 -11.53
N ASP A 8 -3.94 3.58 -11.58
CA ASP A 8 -3.94 4.50 -12.72
C ASP A 8 -2.84 5.57 -12.62
N GLY A 9 -2.49 6.18 -13.76
CA GLY A 9 -1.54 7.30 -13.81
C GLY A 9 -0.05 6.92 -13.79
N GLY A 10 0.28 5.62 -13.77
CA GLY A 10 1.65 5.11 -13.94
C GLY A 10 2.58 5.33 -12.73
N PRO A 11 3.90 5.12 -12.90
CA PRO A 11 4.85 5.11 -11.78
C PRO A 11 4.88 6.41 -10.97
N ALA A 12 4.81 7.57 -11.64
CA ALA A 12 4.83 8.86 -10.95
C ALA A 12 3.59 9.07 -10.05
N ALA A 13 2.42 8.59 -10.47
CA ALA A 13 1.22 8.66 -9.64
C ALA A 13 1.33 7.74 -8.41
N ALA A 14 1.91 6.55 -8.59
CA ALA A 14 2.18 5.63 -7.50
C ALA A 14 3.18 6.23 -6.48
N ASP A 15 4.25 6.89 -6.95
CA ASP A 15 5.22 7.56 -6.09
C ASP A 15 4.58 8.67 -5.25
N LEU A 16 3.76 9.52 -5.89
CA LEU A 16 3.04 10.59 -5.20
C LEU A 16 2.07 10.06 -4.14
N TRP A 17 1.34 8.99 -4.47
CA TRP A 17 0.46 8.31 -3.51
C TRP A 17 1.28 7.77 -2.31
N LEU A 18 2.38 7.07 -2.57
CA LEU A 18 3.21 6.48 -1.52
C LEU A 18 3.82 7.55 -0.61
N GLN A 19 4.30 8.67 -1.16
CA GLN A 19 4.83 9.78 -0.38
C GLN A 19 3.78 10.38 0.56
N ALA A 20 2.55 10.55 0.06
CA ALA A 20 1.45 11.07 0.86
C ALA A 20 1.03 10.11 1.98
N ILE A 21 0.99 8.80 1.71
CA ILE A 21 0.72 7.78 2.72
C ILE A 21 1.80 7.78 3.81
N LYS A 22 3.08 7.74 3.41
CA LYS A 22 4.22 7.80 4.35
C LYS A 22 4.16 9.03 5.25
N LYS A 23 3.81 10.19 4.70
CA LYS A 23 3.64 11.43 5.47
C LYS A 23 2.55 11.29 6.53
N ILE A 24 1.39 10.73 6.17
CA ILE A 24 0.27 10.55 7.11
C ILE A 24 0.66 9.56 8.22
N LEU A 25 1.23 8.41 7.86
CA LEU A 25 1.66 7.39 8.81
C LEU A 25 2.74 7.92 9.76
N GLY A 26 3.66 8.75 9.26
CA GLY A 26 4.65 9.43 10.08
C GLY A 26 4.04 10.43 11.07
N VAL A 27 3.02 11.20 10.66
CA VAL A 27 2.32 12.16 11.54
C VAL A 27 1.60 11.46 12.70
N ILE A 28 1.06 10.26 12.46
CA ILE A 28 0.37 9.49 13.51
C ILE A 28 1.31 8.57 14.30
N HIS A 29 2.62 8.63 14.05
CA HIS A 29 3.61 7.74 14.67
C HIS A 29 3.25 6.25 14.53
N CYS A 30 2.80 5.86 13.33
CA CYS A 30 2.46 4.48 13.01
C CYS A 30 3.68 3.57 13.24
N PRO A 31 3.53 2.43 13.95
CA PRO A 31 4.56 1.40 14.02
C PRO A 31 4.89 0.85 12.64
N GLU A 32 6.14 0.46 12.40
CA GLU A 32 6.61 -0.01 11.09
C GLU A 32 5.88 -1.29 10.67
N GLU A 33 5.59 -2.17 11.62
CA GLU A 33 4.85 -3.41 11.43
C GLU A 33 3.40 -3.20 10.94
N GLU A 34 2.80 -2.04 11.22
CA GLU A 34 1.43 -1.71 10.78
C GLU A 34 1.38 -0.89 9.49
N MET A 35 2.50 -0.30 9.06
CA MET A 35 2.51 0.66 7.94
C MET A 35 2.00 0.04 6.64
N VAL A 36 2.43 -1.19 6.35
CA VAL A 36 2.05 -1.89 5.11
C VAL A 36 0.54 -2.16 5.12
N THR A 37 0.01 -2.73 6.21
CA THR A 37 -1.42 -3.02 6.36
C THR A 37 -2.27 -1.75 6.26
N LEU A 38 -1.84 -0.65 6.88
CA LEU A 38 -2.59 0.61 6.81
C LEU A 38 -2.52 1.29 5.44
N ALA A 39 -1.39 1.20 4.75
CA ALA A 39 -1.24 1.73 3.39
C ALA A 39 -2.14 0.97 2.40
N THR A 40 -2.24 -0.35 2.53
CA THR A 40 -2.93 -1.20 1.55
C THR A 40 -4.46 -1.05 1.63
N TYR A 41 -5.01 -0.64 2.78
CA TYR A 41 -6.42 -0.20 2.88
C TYR A 41 -6.77 1.01 2.00
N GLN A 42 -5.79 1.75 1.48
CA GLN A 42 -6.02 2.85 0.56
C GLN A 42 -5.89 2.44 -0.92
N LEU A 43 -5.52 1.20 -1.20
CA LEU A 43 -5.60 0.65 -2.54
C LEU A 43 -7.06 0.36 -2.89
N LEU A 44 -7.39 0.47 -4.17
CA LEU A 44 -8.70 0.15 -4.71
C LEU A 44 -8.56 -0.50 -6.09
N GLY A 45 -9.57 -1.26 -6.52
CA GLY A 45 -9.64 -1.74 -7.90
C GLY A 45 -8.42 -2.59 -8.29
N ASP A 46 -7.78 -2.26 -9.41
CA ASP A 46 -6.66 -3.06 -9.95
C ASP A 46 -5.47 -3.11 -8.99
N ALA A 47 -5.18 -2.02 -8.28
CA ALA A 47 -4.09 -2.00 -7.30
C ALA A 47 -4.40 -2.87 -6.06
N GLU A 48 -5.64 -2.87 -5.59
CA GLU A 48 -6.09 -3.75 -4.50
C GLU A 48 -6.04 -5.21 -4.91
N TYR A 49 -6.53 -5.53 -6.11
CA TYR A 49 -6.47 -6.88 -6.68
C TYR A 49 -5.03 -7.39 -6.83
N TRP A 50 -4.13 -6.55 -7.35
CA TRP A 50 -2.72 -6.89 -7.49
C TRP A 50 -2.08 -7.16 -6.13
N TRP A 51 -2.29 -6.29 -5.14
CA TRP A 51 -1.71 -6.45 -3.80
C TRP A 51 -2.21 -7.72 -3.10
N GLY A 52 -3.50 -8.04 -3.21
CA GLY A 52 -4.05 -9.28 -2.66
C GLY A 52 -3.36 -10.52 -3.19
N ASN A 53 -3.11 -10.59 -4.51
CA ASN A 53 -2.38 -11.70 -5.11
C ASN A 53 -0.89 -11.71 -4.72
N ALA A 54 -0.24 -10.54 -4.69
CA ALA A 54 1.16 -10.43 -4.31
C ALA A 54 1.40 -10.82 -2.85
N SER A 55 0.49 -10.46 -1.94
CA SER A 55 0.57 -10.81 -0.51
C SER A 55 0.49 -12.32 -0.29
N LEU A 56 -0.45 -12.99 -0.96
CA LEU A 56 -0.59 -14.45 -0.90
C LEU A 56 0.69 -15.17 -1.34
N LEU A 57 1.35 -14.65 -2.39
CA LEU A 57 2.63 -15.21 -2.85
C LEU A 57 3.77 -14.97 -1.86
N MET A 58 3.81 -13.80 -1.21
CA MET A 58 4.80 -13.50 -0.18
C MET A 58 4.63 -14.38 1.06
N GLU A 59 3.38 -14.65 1.46
CA GLU A 59 3.05 -15.56 2.57
C GLU A 59 3.48 -16.99 2.24
N ALA A 60 3.15 -17.49 1.04
CA ALA A 60 3.56 -18.83 0.61
C ALA A 60 5.08 -19.00 0.51
N ALA A 61 5.81 -17.96 0.13
CA ALA A 61 7.27 -17.98 0.03
C ALA A 61 7.99 -17.89 1.40
N TYR A 62 7.28 -17.52 2.46
CA TYR A 62 7.82 -17.48 3.83
C TYR A 62 7.60 -18.81 4.59
N GLU A 63 6.72 -19.68 4.08
CA GLU A 63 6.45 -21.02 4.63
C GLU A 63 7.35 -22.14 4.05
N GLU A 64 8.20 -21.83 3.06
CA GLU A 64 9.29 -22.70 2.55
C GLU A 64 10.64 -22.42 3.24
#